data_AF-A0A8I0GSF7-F1
#
_entry.id   AF-A0A8I0GSF7-F1
#
_cell.length_a   1.000
_cell.length_b   1.000
_cell.length_c   1.000
_cell.angle_alpha   90.00
_cell.angle_beta   90.00
_cell.angle_gamma   90.00
#
_symmetry.space_group_name_H-M   'P 1'
#
loop_
_entity.id
_entity.type
_entity.pdbx_description
1 polymer ?
#
loop_
_entity_poly.entity_id
_entity_poly.type
_entity_poly.pdbx_seq_one_letter_code
_entity_poly.pdbx_strand_id
1 'polypeptide(L)'
;MRLERWKDACELSFRIYPFGFAVALMYALAYWAAREVSVDQFFLPAGVRIAALLICPYRYWPYLLLGEYCYFASARYSMIEKYGMAWVVLGSALLMPTVMGIVHLHRKLMSSKTDIWLISVAAASTMAVTSLNLGISHALWPSPPVTDLDTKLTRFLVGDFIGILTIAPLALLWSKRHSESQTESTLMSGHVLLTSACLILMIMLGLLAHLIPLDSAAAKTDLLLLMALPAVALTCMHGWRGAAISVPLWSVIVRLTMPSTGVAESFDPAAFSVQQNLAVVGIALLAVGSCLSYYYRRYRSTDQDGRNAASLARITHIATEMDLRTRALDIRKLGDGLEHSLDDLSDWLDMQGHQDLASSLRRVSAVHSRKFREQITMVYPTSLEHVGLYLALQTGGIHEAWKNTDRLMLHRLGGDPCQLSIGLQLATYRSIAEAVSLLLQHEPGQIHISARCGRFRRDRGILVAVALLDTRRHLSDVTMTLALERLTGRTLAYGGTVQCRRNRVRILLLEPRPDVETARHFRFPVHGTATTTR
;
A
#
# COMPACT_ATOMS: atom_id res chain seq x y z
N MET A 1 -33.84 -15.31 -12.84
CA MET A 1 -32.70 -14.52 -12.32
C MET A 1 -31.89 -13.74 -13.36
N ARG A 2 -31.87 -14.08 -14.67
CA ARG A 2 -31.17 -13.24 -15.69
C ARG A 2 -32.01 -12.09 -16.27
N LEU A 3 -33.34 -12.13 -16.20
CA LEU A 3 -34.19 -11.06 -16.76
C LEU A 3 -34.37 -9.85 -15.83
N GLU A 4 -34.33 -10.01 -14.50
CA GLU A 4 -34.50 -8.87 -13.59
C GLU A 4 -33.30 -7.92 -13.59
N ARG A 5 -32.09 -8.45 -13.82
CA ARG A 5 -30.87 -7.65 -13.95
C ARG A 5 -30.87 -6.72 -15.18
N TRP A 6 -31.76 -6.95 -16.15
CA TRP A 6 -31.95 -6.08 -17.31
C TRP A 6 -33.05 -5.03 -17.09
N LYS A 7 -34.03 -5.30 -16.20
CA LYS A 7 -35.02 -4.29 -15.80
C LYS A 7 -34.37 -3.16 -14.99
N ASP A 8 -33.47 -3.50 -14.08
CA ASP A 8 -32.71 -2.49 -13.29
C ASP A 8 -31.72 -1.68 -14.13
N ALA A 9 -31.34 -2.16 -15.32
CA ALA A 9 -30.48 -1.43 -16.25
C ALA A 9 -31.26 -0.47 -17.18
N CYS A 10 -32.57 -0.68 -17.34
CA CYS A 10 -33.43 0.13 -18.22
C CYS A 10 -34.35 1.10 -17.47
N GLU A 11 -34.47 1.03 -16.14
CA GLU A 11 -35.06 2.11 -15.35
C GLU A 11 -34.07 3.29 -15.24
N LEU A 12 -33.89 4.00 -16.36
CA LEU A 12 -33.55 5.42 -16.34
C LEU A 12 -34.72 6.17 -15.70
N SER A 13 -34.85 6.07 -14.37
CA SER A 13 -35.64 7.02 -13.62
C SER A 13 -34.94 8.37 -13.74
N PHE A 14 -35.32 9.13 -14.79
CA PHE A 14 -34.99 10.53 -14.97
C PHE A 14 -35.68 11.33 -13.85
N ARG A 15 -35.21 11.17 -12.61
CA ARG A 15 -35.50 12.14 -11.55
C ARG A 15 -34.78 13.41 -11.95
N ILE A 16 -35.57 14.41 -12.37
CA ILE A 16 -35.07 15.71 -12.75
C ILE A 16 -34.55 16.38 -11.48
N TYR A 17 -33.22 16.44 -11.34
CA TYR A 17 -32.59 17.15 -10.23
C TYR A 17 -32.35 18.59 -10.71
N PRO A 18 -32.83 19.63 -9.99
CA PRO A 18 -32.54 21.03 -10.35
C PRO A 18 -31.03 21.29 -10.42
N PHE A 19 -30.26 20.57 -9.61
CA PHE A 19 -28.80 20.57 -9.64
C PHE A 19 -28.21 20.10 -10.99
N GLY A 20 -28.91 19.22 -11.73
CA GLY A 20 -28.48 18.76 -13.04
C GLY A 20 -28.45 19.87 -14.09
N PHE A 21 -29.41 20.79 -14.07
CA PHE A 21 -29.41 21.96 -14.97
C PHE A 21 -28.26 22.93 -14.65
N ALA A 22 -27.91 23.10 -13.37
CA ALA A 22 -26.73 23.86 -12.98
C ALA A 22 -25.44 23.22 -13.53
N VAL A 23 -25.33 21.89 -13.49
CA VAL A 23 -24.21 21.14 -14.11
C VAL A 23 -24.17 21.34 -15.62
N ALA A 24 -25.32 21.31 -16.30
CA ALA A 24 -25.41 21.56 -17.74
C ALA A 24 -24.93 22.99 -18.11
N LEU A 25 -25.37 23.99 -17.35
CA LEU A 25 -24.97 25.39 -17.55
C LEU A 25 -23.47 25.59 -17.28
N MET A 26 -22.95 25.05 -16.18
CA MET A 26 -21.53 25.09 -15.86
C MET A 26 -20.68 24.41 -16.94
N TYR A 27 -21.14 23.28 -17.46
CA TYR A 27 -20.47 22.59 -18.56
C TYR A 27 -20.46 23.43 -19.85
N ALA A 28 -21.60 24.02 -20.23
CA ALA A 28 -21.70 24.87 -21.41
C ALA A 28 -20.78 26.10 -21.31
N LEU A 29 -20.72 26.75 -20.13
CA LEU A 29 -19.80 27.86 -19.86
C LEU A 29 -18.33 27.44 -19.92
N ALA A 30 -17.99 26.29 -19.33
CA ALA A 30 -16.63 25.75 -19.39
C ALA A 30 -16.23 25.38 -20.83
N TYR A 31 -17.16 24.83 -21.61
CA TYR A 31 -16.95 24.53 -23.03
C TYR A 31 -16.74 25.79 -23.85
N TRP A 32 -17.56 26.84 -23.64
CA TRP A 32 -17.40 28.13 -24.31
C TRP A 32 -16.05 28.78 -23.98
N ALA A 33 -15.70 28.89 -22.70
CA ALA A 33 -14.41 29.45 -22.29
C ALA A 33 -13.22 28.64 -22.85
N ALA A 34 -13.31 27.32 -22.87
CA ALA A 34 -12.30 26.46 -23.47
C ALA A 34 -12.19 26.65 -24.99
N ARG A 35 -13.31 26.98 -25.67
CA ARG A 35 -13.31 27.28 -27.10
C ARG A 35 -12.60 28.60 -27.41
N GLU A 36 -12.87 29.65 -26.65
CA GLU A 36 -12.24 30.97 -26.84
C GLU A 36 -10.70 30.90 -26.69
N VAL A 37 -10.22 30.03 -25.80
CA VAL A 37 -8.77 29.79 -25.62
C VAL A 37 -8.22 28.77 -26.62
N SER A 38 -9.05 27.99 -27.32
CA SER A 38 -8.59 26.93 -28.22
C SER A 38 -8.07 27.46 -29.56
N VAL A 39 -7.07 26.76 -30.11
CA VAL A 39 -6.60 26.90 -31.50
C VAL A 39 -6.56 25.49 -32.09
N ASP A 40 -6.50 25.32 -33.41
CA ASP A 40 -6.51 24.00 -34.05
C ASP A 40 -5.40 23.06 -33.55
N GLN A 41 -4.26 23.62 -33.14
CA GLN A 41 -3.14 22.88 -32.54
C GLN A 41 -3.31 22.59 -31.03
N PHE A 42 -4.30 23.17 -30.36
CA PHE A 42 -4.54 23.00 -28.91
C PHE A 42 -6.03 23.14 -28.60
N PHE A 43 -6.75 22.03 -28.69
CA PHE A 43 -8.20 22.00 -28.58
C PHE A 43 -8.65 21.55 -27.18
N LEU A 44 -8.70 22.51 -26.24
CA LEU A 44 -9.15 22.27 -24.87
C LEU A 44 -10.56 21.67 -24.73
N PRO A 45 -11.56 21.97 -25.60
CA PRO A 45 -12.90 21.42 -25.40
C PRO A 45 -12.96 19.89 -25.42
N ALA A 46 -12.05 19.21 -26.13
CA ALA A 46 -11.93 17.75 -26.06
C ALA A 46 -11.56 17.26 -24.65
N GLY A 47 -10.65 17.96 -23.97
CA GLY A 47 -10.30 17.68 -22.57
C GLY A 47 -11.43 17.98 -21.59
N VAL A 48 -12.18 19.07 -21.79
CA VAL A 48 -13.33 19.42 -20.95
C VAL A 48 -14.41 18.35 -21.00
N ARG A 49 -14.72 17.80 -22.20
CA ARG A 49 -15.66 16.68 -22.37
C ARG A 49 -15.28 15.49 -21.50
N ILE A 50 -14.04 15.02 -21.62
CA ILE A 50 -13.57 13.83 -20.90
C ILE A 50 -13.49 14.12 -19.40
N ALA A 51 -12.97 15.29 -19.01
CA ALA A 51 -12.92 15.71 -17.61
C ALA A 51 -14.30 15.75 -16.95
N ALA A 52 -15.30 16.29 -17.64
CA ALA A 52 -16.68 16.34 -17.16
C ALA A 52 -17.25 14.93 -16.96
N LEU A 53 -17.02 14.01 -17.91
CA LEU A 53 -17.42 12.61 -17.80
C LEU A 53 -16.67 11.85 -16.70
N LEU A 54 -15.41 12.22 -16.44
CA LEU A 54 -14.58 11.64 -15.38
C LEU A 54 -15.07 12.06 -13.98
N ILE A 55 -15.39 13.34 -13.79
CA ILE A 55 -15.83 13.89 -12.51
C ILE A 55 -17.29 13.55 -12.22
N CYS A 56 -18.16 13.58 -13.24
CA CYS A 56 -19.59 13.41 -13.05
C CYS A 56 -19.99 11.92 -13.02
N PRO A 57 -20.81 11.49 -12.02
CA PRO A 57 -21.41 10.16 -12.03
C PRO A 57 -22.39 9.99 -13.20
N TYR A 58 -22.63 8.74 -13.62
CA TYR A 58 -23.47 8.39 -14.78
C TYR A 58 -24.85 9.06 -14.80
N ARG A 59 -25.44 9.31 -13.63
CA ARG A 59 -26.73 10.02 -13.49
C ARG A 59 -26.76 11.43 -14.07
N TYR A 60 -25.63 12.14 -14.14
CA TYR A 60 -25.57 13.51 -14.65
C TYR A 60 -25.15 13.60 -16.12
N TRP A 61 -24.84 12.48 -16.76
CA TRP A 61 -24.40 12.45 -18.16
C TRP A 61 -25.42 13.02 -19.15
N PRO A 62 -26.74 12.77 -19.01
CA PRO A 62 -27.74 13.39 -19.88
C PRO A 62 -27.75 14.93 -19.80
N TYR A 63 -27.45 15.49 -18.62
CA TYR A 63 -27.37 16.94 -18.44
C TYR A 63 -26.12 17.54 -19.08
N LEU A 64 -25.00 16.82 -19.09
CA LEU A 64 -23.80 17.24 -19.84
C LEU A 64 -24.08 17.29 -21.35
N LEU A 65 -24.78 16.27 -21.86
CA LEU A 65 -25.20 16.23 -23.27
C LEU A 65 -26.15 17.38 -23.61
N LEU A 66 -27.09 17.70 -22.73
CA LEU A 66 -27.96 18.87 -22.88
C LEU A 66 -27.14 20.17 -22.94
N GLY A 67 -26.16 20.35 -22.05
CA GLY A 67 -25.27 21.52 -22.04
C GLY A 67 -24.48 21.66 -23.35
N GLU A 68 -23.97 20.56 -23.90
CA GLU A 68 -23.27 20.57 -25.18
C GLU A 68 -24.17 20.96 -26.36
N TYR A 69 -25.39 20.43 -26.38
CA TYR A 69 -26.36 20.74 -27.42
C TYR A 69 -26.83 22.19 -27.35
N CYS A 70 -27.01 22.74 -26.15
CA CYS A 70 -27.30 24.16 -25.97
C CYS A 70 -26.18 25.04 -26.55
N TYR A 71 -24.91 24.71 -26.26
CA TYR A 71 -23.77 25.42 -26.82
C TYR A 71 -23.69 25.31 -28.35
N PHE A 72 -23.84 24.10 -28.90
CA PHE A 72 -23.80 23.90 -30.34
C PHE A 72 -24.96 24.56 -31.07
N ALA A 73 -26.15 24.60 -30.46
CA ALA A 73 -27.30 25.31 -31.01
C ALA A 73 -26.96 26.80 -31.18
N SER A 74 -26.37 27.46 -30.18
CA SER A 74 -25.98 28.87 -30.33
C SER A 74 -24.81 29.07 -31.31
N ALA A 75 -23.79 28.22 -31.26
CA ALA A 75 -22.55 28.42 -32.01
C ALA A 75 -22.66 28.02 -33.49
N ARG A 76 -23.49 27.01 -33.83
CA ARG A 76 -23.62 26.49 -35.21
C ARG A 76 -24.87 26.97 -35.93
N TYR A 77 -25.76 27.73 -35.28
CA TYR A 77 -26.92 28.31 -35.93
C TYR A 77 -26.53 29.21 -37.12
N SER A 78 -25.56 30.09 -36.94
CA SER A 78 -25.03 30.97 -38.00
C SER A 78 -24.27 30.22 -39.11
N MET A 79 -23.94 28.94 -38.89
CA MET A 79 -23.20 28.09 -39.83
C MET A 79 -24.12 27.27 -40.74
N ILE A 80 -25.44 27.26 -40.49
CA ILE A 80 -26.42 26.47 -41.26
C ILE A 80 -26.41 26.86 -42.74
N GLU A 81 -26.37 28.17 -43.04
CA GLU A 81 -26.38 28.68 -44.41
C GLU A 81 -25.11 28.31 -45.18
N LYS A 82 -23.98 28.16 -44.49
CA LYS A 82 -22.67 27.92 -45.11
C LYS A 82 -22.32 26.44 -45.29
N TYR A 83 -22.70 25.60 -44.33
CA TYR A 83 -22.28 24.18 -44.28
C TYR A 83 -23.45 23.18 -44.35
N GLY A 84 -24.69 23.67 -44.38
CA GLY A 84 -25.90 22.84 -44.51
C GLY A 84 -26.43 22.31 -43.18
N MET A 85 -27.75 22.15 -43.11
CA MET A 85 -28.46 21.70 -41.90
C MET A 85 -28.07 20.28 -41.46
N ALA A 86 -27.83 19.38 -42.43
CA ALA A 86 -27.45 17.98 -42.14
C ALA A 86 -26.12 17.90 -41.36
N TRP A 87 -25.12 18.71 -41.73
CA TRP A 87 -23.84 18.78 -41.03
C TRP A 87 -24.01 19.33 -39.61
N VAL A 88 -24.81 20.38 -39.43
CA VAL A 88 -25.07 20.99 -38.11
C VAL A 88 -25.75 20.00 -37.17
N VAL A 89 -26.73 19.23 -37.64
CA VAL A 89 -27.44 18.27 -36.81
C VAL A 89 -26.56 17.06 -36.48
N LEU A 90 -26.01 16.38 -37.50
CA LEU A 90 -25.22 15.16 -37.30
C LEU A 90 -23.90 15.44 -36.58
N GLY A 91 -23.20 16.51 -36.98
CA GLY A 91 -21.94 16.91 -36.37
C GLY A 91 -22.10 17.38 -34.93
N SER A 92 -23.29 17.81 -34.49
CA SER A 92 -23.56 18.19 -33.09
C SER A 92 -24.03 16.98 -32.28
N ALA A 93 -24.87 16.14 -32.86
CA ALA A 93 -25.49 15.02 -32.17
C ALA A 93 -24.51 13.90 -31.83
N LEU A 94 -23.54 13.61 -32.70
CA LEU A 94 -22.73 12.38 -32.62
C LEU A 94 -21.48 12.47 -31.71
N LEU A 95 -20.92 13.67 -31.50
CA LEU A 95 -19.61 13.82 -30.85
C LEU A 95 -19.64 13.40 -29.36
N MET A 96 -20.55 13.99 -28.57
CA MET A 96 -20.65 13.71 -27.13
C MET A 96 -21.07 12.25 -26.82
N PRO A 97 -22.10 11.67 -27.48
CA PRO A 97 -22.46 10.27 -27.28
C PRO A 97 -21.32 9.29 -27.58
N THR A 98 -20.49 9.59 -28.59
CA THR A 98 -19.34 8.74 -28.92
C THR A 98 -18.33 8.72 -27.78
N VAL A 99 -17.97 9.88 -27.23
CA VAL A 99 -17.05 9.98 -26.08
C VAL A 99 -17.67 9.33 -24.84
N MET A 100 -18.95 9.54 -24.59
CA MET A 100 -19.69 8.88 -23.51
C MET A 100 -19.62 7.35 -23.62
N GLY A 101 -19.83 6.81 -24.82
CA GLY A 101 -19.73 5.38 -25.09
C GLY A 101 -18.33 4.83 -24.83
N ILE A 102 -17.28 5.52 -25.30
CA ILE A 102 -15.88 5.12 -25.09
C ILE A 102 -15.52 5.12 -23.60
N VAL A 103 -15.87 6.18 -22.87
CA VAL A 103 -15.62 6.29 -21.42
C VAL A 103 -16.42 5.25 -20.65
N HIS A 104 -17.69 5.01 -21.02
CA HIS A 104 -18.51 3.97 -20.39
C HIS A 104 -17.91 2.58 -20.58
N LEU A 105 -17.51 2.25 -21.82
CA LEU A 105 -16.93 0.96 -22.15
C LEU A 105 -15.60 0.76 -21.41
N HIS A 106 -14.72 1.76 -21.38
CA HIS A 106 -13.46 1.68 -20.65
C HIS A 106 -13.67 1.53 -19.15
N ARG A 107 -14.60 2.29 -18.54
CA ARG A 107 -14.95 2.12 -17.12
C ARG A 107 -15.49 0.73 -16.79
N LYS A 108 -16.16 0.07 -17.75
CA LYS A 108 -16.73 -1.27 -17.58
C LYS A 108 -15.71 -2.40 -17.82
N LEU A 109 -14.86 -2.24 -18.83
CA LEU A 109 -13.88 -3.26 -19.26
C LEU A 109 -12.60 -3.22 -18.42
N MET A 110 -12.13 -2.04 -18.04
CA MET A 110 -10.92 -1.88 -17.23
C MET A 110 -11.27 -1.99 -15.75
N SER A 111 -11.24 -3.21 -15.20
CA SER A 111 -11.13 -3.44 -13.74
C SER A 111 -9.73 -3.09 -13.21
N SER A 112 -8.88 -2.50 -14.06
CA SER A 112 -7.46 -2.36 -13.82
C SER A 112 -7.18 -1.41 -12.65
N LYS A 113 -6.32 -1.87 -11.75
CA LYS A 113 -5.79 -1.07 -10.62
C LYS A 113 -4.83 0.04 -11.08
N THR A 114 -4.56 0.16 -12.39
CA THR A 114 -3.59 1.10 -12.96
C THR A 114 -4.26 2.22 -13.75
N ASP A 115 -3.68 3.41 -13.65
CA ASP A 115 -4.18 4.64 -14.29
C ASP A 115 -3.82 4.78 -15.78
N ILE A 116 -3.24 3.72 -16.37
CA ILE A 116 -2.87 3.63 -17.79
C ILE A 116 -4.09 3.74 -18.70
N TRP A 117 -5.27 3.32 -18.23
CA TRP A 117 -6.51 3.36 -19.02
C TRP A 117 -6.88 4.78 -19.48
N LEU A 118 -6.43 5.83 -18.77
CA LEU A 118 -6.67 7.22 -19.16
C LEU A 118 -6.03 7.54 -20.52
N ILE A 119 -4.85 6.99 -20.80
CA ILE A 119 -4.14 7.17 -22.07
C ILE A 119 -4.91 6.49 -23.19
N SER A 120 -5.41 5.26 -22.95
CA SER A 120 -6.26 4.52 -23.89
C SER A 120 -7.54 5.27 -24.21
N VAL A 121 -8.20 5.84 -23.19
CA VAL A 121 -9.40 6.67 -23.38
C VAL A 121 -9.09 7.89 -24.21
N ALA A 122 -8.02 8.62 -23.87
CA ALA A 122 -7.61 9.81 -24.61
C ALA A 122 -7.31 9.49 -26.08
N ALA A 123 -6.58 8.42 -26.37
CA ALA A 123 -6.27 8.00 -27.73
C ALA A 123 -7.54 7.60 -28.51
N ALA A 124 -8.38 6.73 -27.93
CA ALA A 124 -9.61 6.26 -28.56
C ALA A 124 -10.61 7.39 -28.79
N SER A 125 -10.79 8.29 -27.82
CA SER A 125 -11.68 9.44 -27.96
C SER A 125 -11.19 10.42 -29.00
N THR A 126 -9.88 10.70 -29.04
CA THR A 126 -9.29 11.60 -30.05
C THR A 126 -9.54 11.02 -31.43
N MET A 127 -9.13 9.77 -31.68
CA MET A 127 -9.31 9.12 -32.98
C MET A 127 -10.79 9.11 -33.42
N ALA A 128 -11.70 8.72 -32.53
CA ALA A 128 -13.12 8.65 -32.86
C ALA A 128 -13.72 10.03 -33.17
N VAL A 129 -13.44 11.04 -32.34
CA VAL A 129 -13.97 12.40 -32.50
C VAL A 129 -13.40 13.07 -33.74
N THR A 130 -12.09 12.97 -33.98
CA THR A 130 -11.47 13.57 -35.17
C THR A 130 -11.95 12.89 -36.46
N SER A 131 -12.04 11.56 -36.48
CA SER A 131 -12.52 10.83 -37.65
C SER A 131 -13.98 11.12 -37.95
N LEU A 132 -14.85 11.20 -36.92
CA LEU A 132 -16.24 11.61 -37.10
C LEU A 132 -16.35 13.06 -37.58
N ASN A 133 -15.63 13.99 -36.95
CA ASN A 133 -15.71 15.40 -37.29
C ASN A 133 -15.23 15.67 -38.73
N LEU A 134 -14.11 15.08 -39.13
CA LEU A 134 -13.57 15.22 -40.49
C LEU A 134 -14.41 14.43 -41.51
N GLY A 135 -14.84 13.22 -41.19
CA GLY A 135 -15.66 12.39 -42.09
C GLY A 135 -17.03 13.02 -42.38
N ILE A 136 -17.72 13.52 -41.36
CA ILE A 136 -19.00 14.24 -41.51
C ILE A 136 -18.79 15.53 -42.31
N SER A 137 -17.69 16.25 -42.06
CA SER A 137 -17.36 17.46 -42.81
C SER A 137 -17.07 17.18 -44.27
N HIS A 138 -16.29 16.14 -44.58
CA HIS A 138 -15.98 15.78 -45.97
C HIS A 138 -17.20 15.24 -46.74
N ALA A 139 -18.09 14.52 -46.06
CA ALA A 139 -19.27 13.91 -46.68
C ALA A 139 -20.43 14.91 -46.90
N LEU A 140 -20.57 15.94 -46.06
CA LEU A 140 -21.75 16.81 -46.03
C LEU A 140 -21.47 18.27 -46.41
N TRP A 141 -20.21 18.72 -46.45
CA TRP A 141 -19.93 20.10 -46.85
C TRP A 141 -20.23 20.32 -48.34
N PRO A 142 -20.92 21.42 -48.70
CA PRO A 142 -21.21 21.76 -50.09
C PRO A 142 -19.95 21.97 -50.95
N SER A 143 -18.88 22.47 -50.34
CA SER A 143 -17.56 22.62 -50.94
C SER A 143 -16.52 21.89 -50.07
N PRO A 144 -16.08 20.68 -50.47
CA PRO A 144 -15.07 19.96 -49.70
C PRO A 144 -13.77 20.75 -49.68
N PRO A 145 -13.05 20.76 -48.54
CA PRO A 145 -11.82 21.55 -48.41
C PRO A 145 -10.72 20.94 -49.29
N VAL A 146 -10.10 21.74 -50.15
CA VAL A 146 -9.07 21.36 -51.15
C VAL A 146 -7.70 21.04 -50.50
N THR A 147 -7.63 20.95 -49.18
CA THR A 147 -6.39 20.74 -48.42
C THR A 147 -6.08 19.26 -48.23
N ASP A 148 -4.79 18.90 -48.21
CA ASP A 148 -4.30 17.56 -47.90
C ASP A 148 -4.92 17.03 -46.59
N LEU A 149 -5.75 15.99 -46.73
CA LEU A 149 -6.52 15.39 -45.65
C LEU A 149 -5.61 14.90 -44.50
N ASP A 150 -4.42 14.41 -44.85
CA ASP A 150 -3.41 13.90 -43.92
C ASP A 150 -2.86 14.98 -42.99
N THR A 151 -2.61 16.18 -43.52
CA THR A 151 -2.06 17.30 -42.73
C THR A 151 -3.11 17.85 -41.75
N LYS A 152 -4.38 17.91 -42.15
CA LYS A 152 -5.47 18.29 -41.22
C LYS A 152 -5.69 17.21 -40.17
N LEU A 153 -5.72 15.95 -40.57
CA LEU A 153 -5.96 14.84 -39.67
C LEU A 153 -4.89 14.76 -38.58
N THR A 154 -3.61 14.88 -38.93
CA THR A 154 -2.51 14.91 -37.96
C THR A 154 -2.58 16.11 -37.02
N ARG A 155 -2.93 17.29 -37.52
CA ARG A 155 -3.09 18.51 -36.69
C ARG A 155 -4.22 18.38 -35.66
N PHE A 156 -5.41 17.95 -36.11
CA PHE A 156 -6.55 17.76 -35.22
C PHE A 156 -6.30 16.65 -34.19
N LEU A 157 -5.69 15.53 -34.59
CA LEU A 157 -5.34 14.45 -33.67
C LEU A 157 -4.40 14.93 -32.56
N VAL A 158 -3.33 15.64 -32.91
CA VAL A 158 -2.37 16.16 -31.93
C VAL A 158 -3.04 17.20 -31.02
N GLY A 159 -3.83 18.12 -31.59
CA GLY A 159 -4.50 19.17 -30.84
C GLY A 159 -5.56 18.66 -29.86
N ASP A 160 -6.42 17.72 -30.29
CA ASP A 160 -7.44 17.09 -29.45
C ASP A 160 -6.78 16.26 -28.34
N PHE A 161 -5.73 15.49 -28.68
CA PHE A 161 -5.06 14.61 -27.74
C PHE A 161 -4.33 15.41 -26.64
N ILE A 162 -3.62 16.48 -27.02
CA ILE A 162 -2.96 17.35 -26.04
C ILE A 162 -4.00 18.06 -25.18
N GLY A 163 -5.10 18.56 -25.76
CA GLY A 163 -6.19 19.16 -25.00
C GLY A 163 -6.76 18.21 -23.94
N ILE A 164 -6.86 16.92 -24.26
CA ILE A 164 -7.24 15.87 -23.31
C ILE A 164 -6.18 15.67 -22.24
N LEU A 165 -4.90 15.56 -22.60
CA LEU A 165 -3.81 15.40 -21.65
C LEU A 165 -3.64 16.60 -20.71
N THR A 166 -4.09 17.80 -21.09
CA THR A 166 -4.07 18.97 -20.21
C THR A 166 -5.11 18.88 -19.10
N ILE A 167 -6.36 18.49 -19.41
CA ILE A 167 -7.47 18.63 -18.46
C ILE A 167 -7.81 17.29 -17.78
N ALA A 168 -7.79 16.18 -18.52
CA ALA A 168 -8.26 14.90 -18.02
C ALA A 168 -7.44 14.33 -16.84
N PRO A 169 -6.08 14.41 -16.83
CA PRO A 169 -5.30 13.97 -15.67
C PRO A 169 -5.57 14.79 -14.41
N LEU A 170 -5.77 16.11 -14.53
CA LEU A 170 -6.14 17.00 -13.41
C LEU A 170 -7.52 16.65 -12.86
N ALA A 171 -8.48 16.38 -13.75
CA ALA A 171 -9.82 15.93 -13.36
C ALA A 171 -9.78 14.59 -12.63
N LEU A 172 -8.94 13.65 -13.08
CA LEU A 172 -8.71 12.37 -12.40
C LEU A 172 -8.11 12.59 -11.00
N LEU A 173 -7.10 13.45 -10.88
CA LEU A 173 -6.47 13.82 -9.60
C LEU A 173 -7.51 14.40 -8.62
N TRP A 174 -8.36 15.31 -9.10
CA TRP A 174 -9.44 15.88 -8.30
C TRP A 174 -10.45 14.83 -7.84
N SER A 175 -10.84 13.91 -8.74
CA SER A 175 -11.80 12.84 -8.41
C SER A 175 -11.26 11.87 -7.35
N LYS A 176 -9.94 11.63 -7.33
CA LYS A 176 -9.30 10.66 -6.44
C LYS A 176 -8.90 11.21 -5.09
N ARG A 177 -8.85 12.53 -4.90
CA ARG A 177 -8.38 13.17 -3.67
C ARG A 177 -9.03 12.65 -2.37
N HIS A 178 -10.28 12.20 -2.42
CA HIS A 178 -11.03 11.72 -1.26
C HIS A 178 -10.87 10.23 -0.98
N SER A 179 -10.45 9.45 -1.98
CA SER A 179 -10.24 8.01 -1.85
C SER A 179 -8.82 7.66 -1.41
N GLU A 180 -7.94 8.65 -1.33
CA GLU A 180 -6.51 8.45 -1.10
C GLU A 180 -6.20 8.34 0.39
N SER A 181 -5.46 7.28 0.75
CA SER A 181 -5.10 7.02 2.14
C SER A 181 -4.25 8.16 2.72
N GLN A 182 -4.47 8.47 4.01
CA GLN A 182 -3.70 9.43 4.81
C GLN A 182 -2.17 9.23 4.75
N THR A 183 -1.72 8.06 4.31
CA THR A 183 -0.31 7.69 4.21
C THR A 183 0.36 8.08 2.88
N GLU A 184 -0.42 8.39 1.83
CA GLU A 184 0.13 8.95 0.58
C GLU A 184 0.38 10.46 0.69
N SER A 185 -0.40 11.19 1.50
CA SER A 185 -0.15 12.60 1.79
C SER A 185 1.13 12.82 2.62
N THR A 186 1.49 11.88 3.49
CA THR A 186 2.73 11.96 4.28
C THR A 186 4.00 11.87 3.42
N LEU A 187 3.97 11.08 2.32
CA LEU A 187 5.10 11.02 1.38
C LEU A 187 5.23 12.29 0.56
N MET A 188 4.10 12.90 0.19
CA MET A 188 4.09 14.21 -0.45
C MET A 188 4.73 15.26 0.46
N SER A 189 4.50 15.17 1.79
CA SER A 189 5.12 16.03 2.80
C SER A 189 6.66 15.90 2.88
N GLY A 190 7.23 14.72 2.60
CA GLY A 190 8.67 14.50 2.66
C GLY A 190 9.46 15.13 1.52
N HIS A 191 8.80 15.37 0.38
CA HIS A 191 9.43 15.88 -0.83
C HIS A 191 8.99 17.30 -1.22
N VAL A 192 8.18 17.98 -0.40
CA VAL A 192 7.54 19.28 -0.72
C VAL A 192 8.53 20.28 -1.30
N LEU A 193 9.69 20.46 -0.66
CA LEU A 193 10.70 21.43 -1.11
C LEU A 193 11.18 21.14 -2.54
N LEU A 194 11.48 19.88 -2.84
CA LEU A 194 11.94 19.48 -4.16
C LEU A 194 10.79 19.52 -5.19
N THR A 195 9.55 19.21 -4.77
CA THR A 195 8.37 19.39 -5.64
C THR A 195 8.20 20.84 -6.06
N SER A 196 8.29 21.78 -5.10
CA SER A 196 8.15 23.20 -5.35
C SER A 196 9.29 23.71 -6.23
N ALA A 197 10.52 23.24 -6.00
CA ALA A 197 11.67 23.60 -6.82
C ALA A 197 11.48 23.17 -8.29
N CYS A 198 11.01 21.94 -8.55
CA CYS A 198 10.75 21.47 -9.91
C CYS A 198 9.61 22.26 -10.60
N LEU A 199 8.54 22.59 -9.87
CA LEU A 199 7.43 23.39 -10.42
C LEU A 199 7.87 24.83 -10.73
N ILE A 200 8.62 25.46 -9.83
CA ILE A 200 9.20 26.79 -10.04
C ILE A 200 10.14 26.76 -11.25
N LEU A 201 10.99 25.73 -11.37
CA LEU A 201 11.88 25.56 -12.51
C LEU A 201 11.10 25.47 -13.83
N MET A 202 10.01 24.72 -13.89
CA MET A 202 9.16 24.66 -15.09
C MET A 202 8.58 26.04 -15.45
N ILE A 203 8.08 26.79 -14.47
CA ILE A 203 7.55 28.14 -14.69
C ILE A 203 8.65 29.10 -15.15
N MET A 204 9.84 29.04 -14.55
CA MET A 204 10.99 29.87 -14.92
C MET A 204 11.46 29.59 -16.34
N LEU A 205 11.55 28.32 -16.75
CA LEU A 205 11.87 27.94 -18.14
C LEU A 205 10.81 28.46 -19.12
N GLY A 206 9.52 28.37 -18.75
CA GLY A 206 8.43 28.92 -19.55
C GLY A 206 8.47 30.44 -19.69
N LEU A 207 8.78 31.15 -18.60
CA LEU A 207 8.93 32.60 -18.61
C LEU A 207 10.12 33.03 -19.48
N LEU A 208 11.25 32.34 -19.35
CA LEU A 208 12.42 32.59 -20.18
C LEU A 208 12.12 32.32 -21.67
N ALA A 209 11.37 31.26 -22.00
CA ALA A 209 10.93 30.97 -23.36
C ALA A 209 9.99 32.04 -23.94
N HIS A 210 9.21 32.71 -23.08
CA HIS A 210 8.33 33.81 -23.48
C HIS A 210 9.11 35.11 -23.73
N LEU A 211 10.20 35.35 -23.00
CA LEU A 211 11.03 36.56 -23.12
C LEU A 211 12.01 36.51 -24.31
N ILE A 212 12.28 35.33 -24.89
CA ILE A 212 13.19 35.17 -26.02
C ILE A 212 12.60 35.81 -27.30
N PRO A 213 13.35 36.67 -28.01
CA PRO A 213 12.92 37.28 -29.27
C PRO A 213 12.62 36.24 -30.36
N LEU A 214 11.64 36.57 -31.23
CA LEU A 214 11.14 35.70 -32.32
C LEU A 214 12.25 35.21 -33.28
N ASP A 215 13.37 35.91 -33.38
CA ASP A 215 14.48 35.59 -34.28
C ASP A 215 15.26 34.31 -33.89
N SER A 216 15.08 33.81 -32.66
CA SER A 216 15.81 32.65 -32.12
C SER A 216 14.89 31.46 -31.82
N ALA A 217 14.09 31.05 -32.81
CA ALA A 217 13.12 29.95 -32.69
C ALA A 217 13.71 28.61 -32.21
N ALA A 218 14.97 28.31 -32.55
CA ALA A 218 15.67 27.09 -32.10
C ALA A 218 15.90 27.10 -30.57
N ALA A 219 16.43 28.20 -30.03
CA ALA A 219 16.69 28.33 -28.59
C ALA A 219 15.41 28.22 -27.75
N LYS A 220 14.29 28.75 -28.27
CA LYS A 220 12.98 28.62 -27.64
C LYS A 220 12.49 27.16 -27.64
N THR A 221 12.67 26.45 -28.74
CA THR A 221 12.32 25.02 -28.86
C THR A 221 13.12 24.18 -27.87
N ASP A 222 14.43 24.40 -27.80
CA ASP A 222 15.33 23.68 -26.89
C ASP A 222 14.94 23.91 -25.42
N LEU A 223 14.58 25.14 -25.06
CA LEU A 223 14.15 25.48 -23.70
C LEU A 223 12.82 24.81 -23.31
N LEU A 224 11.87 24.75 -24.26
CA LEU A 224 10.60 24.04 -24.07
C LEU A 224 10.79 22.52 -23.98
N LEU A 225 11.77 21.95 -24.68
CA LEU A 225 12.13 20.54 -24.57
C LEU A 225 12.85 20.25 -23.24
N LEU A 226 13.66 21.20 -22.74
CA LEU A 226 14.36 21.07 -21.45
C LEU A 226 13.39 20.91 -20.27
N MET A 227 12.16 21.41 -20.39
CA MET A 227 11.09 21.22 -19.40
C MET A 227 10.70 19.75 -19.18
N ALA A 228 11.08 18.84 -20.09
CA ALA A 228 10.89 17.41 -19.88
C ALA A 228 11.66 16.89 -18.65
N LEU A 229 12.84 17.44 -18.33
CA LEU A 229 13.66 16.99 -17.19
C LEU A 229 12.96 17.20 -15.83
N PRO A 230 12.49 18.41 -15.46
CA PRO A 230 11.72 18.58 -14.23
C PRO A 230 10.41 17.79 -14.25
N ALA A 231 9.78 17.59 -15.41
CA ALA A 231 8.59 16.75 -15.53
C ALA A 231 8.86 15.27 -15.24
N VAL A 232 10.00 14.73 -15.70
CA VAL A 232 10.49 13.38 -15.37
C VAL A 232 10.78 13.29 -13.88
N ALA A 233 11.49 14.26 -13.30
CA ALA A 233 11.81 14.27 -11.87
C ALA A 233 10.54 14.22 -11.00
N LEU A 234 9.54 15.06 -11.32
CA LEU A 234 8.25 15.06 -10.62
C LEU A 234 7.53 13.70 -10.74
N THR A 235 7.60 13.05 -11.90
CA THR A 235 7.02 11.73 -12.15
C THR A 235 7.74 10.64 -11.36
N CYS A 236 9.07 10.67 -11.28
CA CYS A 236 9.83 9.73 -10.46
C CYS A 236 9.52 9.88 -8.96
N MET A 237 9.31 11.12 -8.49
CA MET A 237 9.06 11.39 -7.07
C MET A 237 7.63 11.07 -6.64
N HIS A 238 6.63 11.36 -7.49
CA HIS A 238 5.20 11.25 -7.12
C HIS A 238 4.44 10.18 -7.92
N GLY A 239 5.14 9.43 -8.77
CA GLY A 239 4.55 8.50 -9.71
C GLY A 239 3.56 9.20 -10.64
N TRP A 240 2.34 8.65 -10.73
CA TRP A 240 1.30 9.12 -11.63
C TRP A 240 0.87 10.57 -11.38
N ARG A 241 0.91 11.03 -10.11
CA ARG A 241 0.51 12.41 -9.75
C ARG A 241 1.47 13.45 -10.30
N GLY A 242 2.76 13.12 -10.31
CA GLY A 242 3.80 13.98 -10.85
C GLY A 242 3.57 14.25 -12.33
N ALA A 243 3.32 13.18 -13.09
CA ALA A 243 2.96 13.27 -14.50
C ALA A 243 1.61 13.98 -14.73
N ALA A 244 0.61 13.74 -13.87
CA ALA A 244 -0.70 14.36 -13.97
C ALA A 244 -0.69 15.88 -13.72
N ILE A 245 0.34 16.42 -13.07
CA ILE A 245 0.52 17.86 -12.87
C ILE A 245 1.50 18.44 -13.89
N SER A 246 2.62 17.76 -14.15
CA SER A 246 3.69 18.27 -15.01
C SER A 246 3.28 18.31 -16.49
N VAL A 247 2.56 17.30 -17.00
CA VAL A 247 2.14 17.25 -18.41
C VAL A 247 1.16 18.38 -18.75
N PRO A 248 0.09 18.64 -17.96
CA PRO A 248 -0.75 19.81 -18.14
C PRO A 248 0.01 21.13 -18.04
N LEU A 249 0.88 21.28 -17.03
CA LEU A 249 1.65 22.51 -16.85
C LEU A 249 2.54 22.79 -18.07
N TRP A 250 3.20 21.76 -18.59
CA TRP A 250 4.03 21.88 -19.80
C TRP A 250 3.17 22.27 -21.02
N SER A 251 2.00 21.65 -21.19
CA SER A 251 1.08 21.98 -22.30
C SER A 251 0.57 23.43 -22.27
N VAL A 252 0.29 23.97 -21.07
CA VAL A 252 -0.14 25.36 -20.89
C VAL A 252 1.00 26.32 -21.20
N ILE A 253 2.22 26.03 -20.73
CA ILE A 253 3.41 26.86 -20.99
C ILE A 253 3.75 26.87 -22.48
N VAL A 254 3.70 25.72 -23.14
CA VAL A 254 3.87 25.62 -24.60
C VAL A 254 2.81 26.47 -25.31
N ARG A 255 1.55 26.45 -24.87
CA ARG A 255 0.51 27.29 -25.46
C ARG A 255 0.73 28.80 -25.24
N LEU A 256 1.13 29.22 -24.04
CA LEU A 256 1.40 30.63 -23.72
C LEU A 256 2.62 31.20 -24.44
N THR A 257 3.54 30.34 -24.85
CA THR A 257 4.74 30.73 -25.59
C THR A 257 4.52 30.77 -27.11
N MET A 258 3.45 30.16 -27.63
CA MET A 258 3.12 30.24 -29.07
C MET A 258 2.60 31.64 -29.46
N PRO A 259 3.14 32.27 -30.51
CA PRO A 259 2.58 33.51 -31.04
C PRO A 259 1.23 33.21 -31.71
N SER A 260 0.12 33.56 -31.05
CA SER A 260 -1.20 33.49 -31.67
C SER A 260 -1.42 34.73 -32.55
N THR A 261 -1.38 34.58 -33.87
CA THR A 261 -1.67 35.71 -34.79
C THR A 261 -3.16 36.06 -34.87
N GLY A 262 -4.02 35.40 -34.09
CA GLY A 262 -5.45 35.76 -33.95
C GLY A 262 -6.32 35.44 -35.17
N VAL A 263 -5.75 34.85 -36.22
CA VAL A 263 -6.46 34.44 -37.44
C VAL A 263 -6.75 32.94 -37.36
N ALA A 264 -7.99 32.54 -37.66
CA ALA A 264 -8.33 31.14 -37.87
C ALA A 264 -7.43 30.56 -38.98
N GLU A 265 -6.75 29.44 -38.71
CA GLU A 265 -5.72 28.79 -39.57
C GLU A 265 -4.25 29.23 -39.43
N SER A 266 -3.87 30.02 -38.41
CA SER A 266 -2.44 30.30 -38.15
C SER A 266 -1.68 29.03 -37.75
N PHE A 267 -0.83 28.51 -38.64
CA PHE A 267 -0.02 27.32 -38.41
C PHE A 267 1.44 27.68 -38.12
N ASP A 268 1.91 27.41 -36.90
CA ASP A 268 3.32 27.49 -36.55
C ASP A 268 3.94 26.07 -36.53
N PRO A 269 4.92 25.77 -37.42
CA PRO A 269 5.56 24.45 -37.48
C PRO A 269 6.48 24.16 -36.30
N ALA A 270 7.11 25.17 -35.68
CA ALA A 270 8.01 24.96 -34.54
C ALA A 270 7.21 24.60 -33.29
N ALA A 271 6.13 25.35 -33.05
CA ALA A 271 5.12 25.07 -32.04
C ALA A 271 4.54 23.65 -32.16
N PHE A 272 4.19 23.24 -33.38
CA PHE A 272 3.65 21.91 -33.66
C PHE A 272 4.66 20.78 -33.37
N SER A 273 5.94 20.99 -33.68
CA SER A 273 7.02 20.03 -33.35
C SER A 273 7.17 19.85 -31.83
N VAL A 274 7.16 20.93 -31.05
CA VAL A 274 7.21 20.86 -29.57
C VAL A 274 5.99 20.10 -29.02
N GLN A 275 4.81 20.33 -29.59
CA GLN A 275 3.58 19.63 -29.20
C GLN A 275 3.62 18.13 -29.49
N GLN A 276 4.15 17.70 -30.64
CA GLN A 276 4.33 16.28 -30.94
C GLN A 276 5.28 15.62 -29.94
N ASN A 277 6.39 16.27 -29.61
CA ASN A 277 7.32 15.79 -28.58
C ASN A 277 6.64 15.71 -27.21
N LEU A 278 5.89 16.74 -26.82
CA LEU A 278 5.09 16.76 -25.59
C LEU A 278 4.07 15.62 -25.56
N ALA A 279 3.40 15.30 -26.67
CA ALA A 279 2.44 14.20 -26.73
C ALA A 279 3.13 12.85 -26.47
N VAL A 280 4.26 12.59 -27.13
CA VAL A 280 5.05 11.36 -26.95
C VAL A 280 5.61 11.24 -25.53
N VAL A 281 6.28 12.30 -25.05
CA VAL A 281 6.86 12.32 -23.70
C VAL A 281 5.76 12.28 -22.64
N GLY A 282 4.64 12.96 -22.84
CA GLY A 282 3.49 12.96 -21.94
C GLY A 282 2.85 11.58 -21.78
N ILE A 283 2.70 10.84 -22.88
CA ILE A 283 2.28 9.43 -22.85
C ILE A 283 3.27 8.60 -22.02
N ALA A 284 4.57 8.73 -22.31
CA ALA A 284 5.60 7.98 -21.60
C ALA A 284 5.61 8.29 -20.10
N LEU A 285 5.51 9.58 -19.72
CA LEU A 285 5.46 10.01 -18.32
C LEU A 285 4.22 9.49 -17.59
N LEU A 286 3.04 9.54 -18.21
CA LEU A 286 1.82 9.01 -17.60
C LEU A 286 1.86 7.48 -17.47
N ALA A 287 2.40 6.78 -18.47
CA ALA A 287 2.56 5.32 -18.43
C ALA A 287 3.59 4.88 -17.38
N VAL A 288 4.77 5.50 -17.35
CA VAL A 288 5.81 5.23 -16.36
C VAL A 288 5.34 5.63 -14.97
N GLY A 289 4.70 6.79 -14.81
CA GLY A 289 4.17 7.26 -13.53
C GLY A 289 3.12 6.31 -12.95
N SER A 290 2.19 5.83 -13.78
CA SER A 290 1.18 4.86 -13.34
C SER A 290 1.77 3.48 -13.00
N CYS A 291 2.77 3.02 -13.75
CA CYS A 291 3.54 1.81 -13.45
C CYS A 291 4.30 1.94 -12.12
N LEU A 292 5.02 3.05 -11.93
CA LEU A 292 5.78 3.35 -10.72
C LEU A 292 4.86 3.42 -9.49
N SER A 293 3.72 4.09 -9.61
CA SER A 293 2.71 4.13 -8.55
C SER A 293 2.09 2.76 -8.26
N TYR A 294 1.95 1.87 -9.24
CA TYR A 294 1.49 0.50 -9.00
C TYR A 294 2.49 -0.30 -8.17
N TYR A 295 3.77 -0.27 -8.56
CA TYR A 295 4.82 -0.99 -7.83
C TYR A 295 5.06 -0.44 -6.44
N TYR A 296 5.06 0.88 -6.24
CA TYR A 296 5.16 1.48 -4.91
C TYR A 296 3.99 1.07 -4.01
N ARG A 297 2.75 1.10 -4.53
CA ARG A 297 1.57 0.66 -3.79
C ARG A 297 1.65 -0.83 -3.44
N ARG A 298 2.08 -1.67 -4.39
CA ARG A 298 2.22 -3.12 -4.16
C ARG A 298 3.29 -3.41 -3.11
N TYR A 299 4.48 -2.83 -3.23
CA TYR A 299 5.57 -3.02 -2.27
C TYR A 299 5.16 -2.59 -0.86
N ARG A 300 4.51 -1.43 -0.74
CA ARG A 300 4.03 -0.91 0.55
C ARG A 300 2.90 -1.75 1.15
N SER A 301 1.96 -2.21 0.32
CA SER A 301 0.91 -3.13 0.79
C SER A 301 1.51 -4.40 1.35
N THR A 302 2.50 -4.99 0.66
CA THR A 302 3.16 -6.21 1.13
C THR A 302 3.95 -5.98 2.42
N ASP A 303 4.67 -4.86 2.55
CA ASP A 303 5.40 -4.51 3.79
C ASP A 303 4.43 -4.31 4.96
N GLN A 304 3.31 -3.60 4.72
CA GLN A 304 2.29 -3.41 5.76
C GLN A 304 1.60 -4.72 6.13
N ASP A 305 1.24 -5.56 5.15
CA ASP A 305 0.64 -6.87 5.37
C ASP A 305 1.60 -7.79 6.15
N GLY A 306 2.90 -7.75 5.83
CA GLY A 306 3.94 -8.47 6.56
C GLY A 306 4.08 -8.02 8.01
N ARG A 307 4.09 -6.70 8.28
CA ARG A 307 4.11 -6.15 9.64
C ARG A 307 2.85 -6.49 10.41
N ASN A 308 1.69 -6.39 9.78
CA ASN A 308 0.40 -6.75 10.36
C ASN A 308 0.38 -8.25 10.72
N ALA A 309 0.82 -9.12 9.81
CA ALA A 309 0.91 -10.56 10.05
C ALA A 309 1.88 -10.90 11.20
N ALA A 310 3.04 -10.26 11.26
CA ALA A 310 3.99 -10.45 12.36
C ALA A 310 3.40 -9.97 13.70
N SER A 311 2.70 -8.82 13.72
CA SER A 311 2.04 -8.30 14.91
C SER A 311 0.90 -9.22 15.38
N LEU A 312 0.11 -9.77 14.46
CA LEU A 312 -0.96 -10.72 14.76
C LEU A 312 -0.39 -12.03 15.31
N ALA A 313 0.66 -12.57 14.67
CA ALA A 313 1.37 -13.74 15.15
C ALA A 313 1.92 -13.53 16.58
N ARG A 314 2.46 -12.34 16.87
CA ARG A 314 2.93 -11.97 18.21
C ARG A 314 1.79 -11.95 19.24
N ILE A 315 0.66 -11.34 18.90
CA ILE A 315 -0.53 -11.30 19.78
C ILE A 315 -1.02 -12.72 20.05
N THR A 316 -1.12 -13.57 19.02
CA THR A 316 -1.52 -14.97 19.20
C THR A 316 -0.54 -15.74 20.07
N HIS A 317 0.77 -15.52 19.90
CA HIS A 317 1.79 -16.19 20.73
C HIS A 317 1.67 -15.77 22.21
N ILE A 318 1.52 -14.47 22.49
CA ILE A 318 1.31 -13.97 23.86
C ILE A 318 0.03 -14.55 24.47
N ALA A 319 -1.07 -14.60 23.71
CA ALA A 319 -2.33 -15.17 24.17
C ALA A 319 -2.19 -16.66 24.51
N THR A 320 -1.47 -17.44 23.69
CA THR A 320 -1.19 -18.86 23.98
C THR A 320 -0.34 -19.05 25.24
N GLU A 321 0.65 -18.19 25.48
CA GLU A 321 1.45 -18.28 26.71
C GLU A 321 0.63 -17.90 27.96
N MET A 322 -0.28 -16.93 27.85
CA MET A 322 -1.19 -16.58 28.95
C MET A 322 -2.17 -17.71 29.30
N ASP A 323 -2.70 -18.41 28.29
CA ASP A 323 -3.55 -19.59 28.49
C ASP A 323 -2.76 -20.73 29.15
N LEU A 324 -1.54 -21.03 28.68
CA LEU A 324 -0.66 -22.02 29.31
C LEU A 324 -0.31 -21.66 30.76
N ARG A 325 -0.06 -20.39 31.05
CA ARG A 325 0.15 -19.89 32.42
C ARG A 325 -1.05 -20.18 33.30
N THR A 326 -2.26 -19.83 32.83
CA THR A 326 -3.50 -20.00 33.59
C THR A 326 -3.73 -21.48 33.90
N ARG A 327 -3.61 -22.35 32.88
CA ARG A 327 -3.73 -23.79 33.04
C ARG A 327 -2.68 -24.37 34.00
N ALA A 328 -1.44 -23.93 33.92
CA ALA A 328 -0.39 -24.40 34.83
C ALA A 328 -0.64 -24.00 36.29
N LEU A 329 -1.18 -22.79 36.53
CA LEU A 329 -1.56 -22.34 37.87
C LEU A 329 -2.74 -23.14 38.42
N ASP A 330 -3.72 -23.49 37.58
CA ASP A 330 -4.86 -24.29 38.00
C ASP A 330 -4.45 -25.74 38.31
N ILE A 331 -3.60 -26.36 37.48
CA ILE A 331 -3.04 -27.69 37.74
C ILE A 331 -2.22 -27.68 39.04
N ARG A 332 -1.47 -26.61 39.31
CA ARG A 332 -0.72 -26.46 40.56
C ARG A 332 -1.62 -26.39 41.78
N LYS A 333 -2.70 -25.59 41.73
CA LYS A 333 -3.69 -25.54 42.83
C LYS A 333 -4.33 -26.89 43.10
N LEU A 334 -4.65 -27.65 42.04
CA LEU A 334 -5.16 -29.02 42.18
C LEU A 334 -4.14 -29.95 42.83
N GLY A 335 -2.87 -29.83 42.46
CA GLY A 335 -1.76 -30.57 43.09
C GLY A 335 -1.62 -30.27 44.56
N ASP A 336 -1.61 -28.99 44.93
CA ASP A 336 -1.49 -28.55 46.32
C ASP A 336 -2.69 -29.03 47.16
N GLY A 337 -3.90 -29.05 46.58
CA GLY A 337 -5.09 -29.61 47.25
C GLY A 337 -5.06 -31.13 47.44
N LEU A 338 -4.52 -31.86 46.45
CA LEU A 338 -4.30 -33.31 46.58
C LEU A 338 -3.25 -33.63 47.65
N GLU A 339 -2.16 -32.87 47.68
CA GLU A 339 -1.10 -33.01 48.68
C GLU A 339 -1.65 -32.79 50.08
N HIS A 340 -2.45 -31.74 50.29
CA HIS A 340 -3.12 -31.52 51.58
C HIS A 340 -4.05 -32.68 51.98
N SER A 341 -4.80 -33.25 51.03
CA SER A 341 -5.68 -34.40 51.29
C SER A 341 -4.89 -35.66 51.64
N LEU A 342 -3.71 -35.86 51.04
CA LEU A 342 -2.82 -36.98 51.35
C LEU A 342 -2.16 -36.81 52.73
N ASP A 343 -1.81 -35.58 53.10
CA ASP A 343 -1.29 -35.27 54.44
C ASP A 343 -2.36 -35.52 55.51
N ASP A 344 -3.60 -35.07 55.29
CA ASP A 344 -4.73 -35.34 56.20
C ASP A 344 -4.98 -36.85 56.38
N LEU A 345 -4.91 -37.63 55.28
CA LEU A 345 -5.03 -39.10 55.34
C LEU A 345 -3.87 -39.73 56.09
N SER A 346 -2.65 -39.24 55.91
CA SER A 346 -1.49 -39.72 56.66
C SER A 346 -1.65 -39.45 58.16
N ASP A 347 -2.13 -38.27 58.53
CA ASP A 347 -2.32 -37.89 59.93
C ASP A 347 -3.45 -38.70 60.57
N TRP A 348 -4.51 -39.01 59.82
CA TRP A 348 -5.56 -39.92 60.26
C TRP A 348 -5.05 -41.35 60.49
N LEU A 349 -4.19 -41.86 59.60
CA LEU A 349 -3.57 -43.18 59.75
C LEU A 349 -2.64 -43.25 60.97
N ASP A 350 -1.90 -42.16 61.24
CA ASP A 350 -1.08 -42.04 62.45
C ASP A 350 -1.95 -42.08 63.72
N MET A 351 -3.10 -41.40 63.72
CA MET A 351 -4.06 -41.42 64.84
C MET A 351 -4.69 -42.81 65.09
N GLN A 352 -4.86 -43.62 64.05
CA GLN A 352 -5.38 -44.99 64.15
C GLN A 352 -4.30 -46.03 64.54
N GLY A 353 -3.05 -45.61 64.72
CA GLY A 353 -1.94 -46.49 65.12
C GLY A 353 -1.23 -47.21 63.96
N HIS A 354 -1.51 -46.87 62.71
CA HIS A 354 -0.89 -47.46 61.51
C HIS A 354 0.33 -46.67 61.01
N GLN A 355 1.32 -46.48 61.88
CA GLN A 355 2.52 -45.65 61.66
C GLN A 355 3.34 -46.07 60.41
N ASP A 356 3.46 -47.37 60.14
CA ASP A 356 4.22 -47.89 58.99
C ASP A 356 3.56 -47.54 57.65
N LEU A 357 2.22 -47.53 57.59
CA LEU A 357 1.47 -47.18 56.39
C LEU A 357 1.49 -45.67 56.14
N ALA A 358 1.36 -44.86 57.20
CA ALA A 358 1.45 -43.41 57.13
C ALA A 358 2.84 -42.95 56.62
N SER A 359 3.92 -43.48 57.18
CA SER A 359 5.29 -43.16 56.74
C SER A 359 5.57 -43.60 55.29
N SER A 360 5.07 -44.76 54.87
CA SER A 360 5.14 -45.22 53.49
C SER A 360 4.37 -44.29 52.53
N LEU A 361 3.16 -43.87 52.91
CA LEU A 361 2.33 -42.96 52.13
C LEU A 361 2.98 -41.57 52.00
N ARG A 362 3.53 -41.00 53.09
CA ARG A 362 4.29 -39.74 53.03
C ARG A 362 5.47 -39.83 52.07
N ARG A 363 6.24 -40.94 52.13
CA ARG A 363 7.40 -41.14 51.23
C ARG A 363 6.97 -41.21 49.76
N VAL A 364 5.91 -41.95 49.46
CA VAL A 364 5.39 -42.11 48.10
C VAL A 364 4.81 -40.78 47.59
N SER A 365 4.01 -40.09 48.41
CA SER A 365 3.45 -38.77 48.12
C SER A 365 4.55 -37.76 47.79
N ALA A 366 5.58 -37.63 48.63
CA ALA A 366 6.69 -36.70 48.42
C ALA A 366 7.42 -36.91 47.07
N VAL A 367 7.61 -38.17 46.66
CA VAL A 367 8.23 -38.50 45.37
C VAL A 367 7.33 -38.12 44.20
N HIS A 368 6.02 -38.39 44.29
CA HIS A 368 5.07 -38.05 43.23
C HIS A 368 4.80 -36.54 43.14
N SER A 369 4.65 -35.83 44.25
CA SER A 369 4.50 -34.37 44.30
C SER A 369 5.70 -33.68 43.67
N ARG A 370 6.92 -34.15 43.94
CA ARG A 370 8.13 -33.62 43.28
C ARG A 370 8.08 -33.80 41.76
N LYS A 371 7.84 -35.02 41.28
CA LYS A 371 7.74 -35.29 39.83
C LYS A 371 6.61 -34.51 39.16
N PHE A 372 5.49 -34.34 39.85
CA PHE A 372 4.35 -33.56 39.37
C PHE A 372 4.70 -32.07 39.21
N ARG A 373 5.36 -31.47 40.21
CA ARG A 373 5.85 -30.08 40.14
C ARG A 373 6.89 -29.89 39.03
N GLU A 374 7.78 -30.86 38.82
CA GLU A 374 8.71 -30.88 37.70
C GLU A 374 7.97 -30.88 36.36
N GLN A 375 6.92 -31.70 36.21
CA GLN A 375 6.09 -31.74 35.00
C GLN A 375 5.30 -30.44 34.76
N ILE A 376 4.72 -29.82 35.80
CA ILE A 376 4.03 -28.53 35.66
C ILE A 376 5.00 -27.44 35.20
N THR A 377 6.22 -27.44 35.71
CA THR A 377 7.25 -26.45 35.34
C THR A 377 7.62 -26.55 33.85
N MET A 378 7.47 -27.72 33.23
CA MET A 378 7.64 -27.91 31.78
C MET A 378 6.48 -27.32 30.96
N VAL A 379 5.28 -27.21 31.55
CA VAL A 379 4.11 -26.57 30.91
C VAL A 379 4.28 -25.06 30.88
N TYR A 380 4.59 -24.46 32.05
CA TYR A 380 4.85 -23.02 32.15
C TYR A 380 5.94 -22.72 33.21
N PRO A 381 7.04 -22.04 32.83
CA PRO A 381 8.14 -21.75 33.75
C PRO A 381 7.81 -20.52 34.62
N THR A 382 7.08 -20.68 35.72
CA THR A 382 6.73 -19.57 36.64
C THR A 382 7.96 -18.87 37.23
N SER A 383 9.10 -19.57 37.33
CA SER A 383 10.37 -19.00 37.80
C SER A 383 10.93 -17.94 36.84
N LEU A 384 10.61 -17.99 35.55
CA LEU A 384 11.08 -17.02 34.57
C LEU A 384 10.52 -15.61 34.84
N GLU A 385 9.29 -15.50 35.33
CA GLU A 385 8.70 -14.20 35.66
C GLU A 385 9.34 -13.54 36.88
N HIS A 386 9.76 -14.34 37.85
CA HIS A 386 10.27 -13.84 39.13
C HIS A 386 11.77 -13.59 39.08
N VAL A 387 12.50 -14.43 38.34
CA VAL A 387 13.96 -14.52 38.41
C VAL A 387 14.63 -14.18 37.07
N GLY A 388 13.86 -14.11 35.99
CA GLY A 388 14.34 -13.79 34.64
C GLY A 388 14.89 -14.98 33.87
N LEU A 389 15.05 -14.80 32.56
CA LEU A 389 15.43 -15.85 31.60
C LEU A 389 16.68 -16.66 32.00
N TYR A 390 17.77 -15.99 32.36
CA TYR A 390 19.06 -16.66 32.54
C TYR A 390 19.09 -17.55 33.77
N LEU A 391 18.53 -17.09 34.88
CA LEU A 391 18.47 -17.90 36.08
C LEU A 391 17.42 -19.01 35.95
N ALA A 392 16.31 -18.76 35.24
CA ALA A 392 15.32 -19.80 34.92
C ALA A 392 15.88 -20.94 34.05
N LEU A 393 16.84 -20.66 33.15
CA LEU A 393 17.55 -21.69 32.38
C LEU A 393 18.53 -22.53 33.22
N GLN A 394 19.04 -21.98 34.33
CA GLN A 394 19.98 -22.67 35.22
C GLN A 394 19.29 -23.43 36.37
N THR A 395 18.11 -22.98 36.78
CA THR A 395 17.41 -23.49 37.98
C THR A 395 16.05 -24.12 37.69
N GLY A 396 15.48 -23.94 36.50
CA GLY A 396 14.17 -24.49 36.14
C GLY A 396 14.21 -25.99 35.84
N GLY A 397 13.03 -26.63 35.75
CA GLY A 397 12.89 -28.07 35.49
C GLY A 397 13.54 -28.56 34.19
N ILE A 398 13.66 -27.69 33.19
CA ILE A 398 14.40 -28.00 31.95
C ILE A 398 15.89 -28.27 32.22
N HIS A 399 16.50 -27.56 33.17
CA HIS A 399 17.91 -27.79 33.52
C HIS A 399 18.13 -29.19 34.10
N GLU A 400 17.22 -29.66 34.94
CA GLU A 400 17.27 -31.00 35.54
C GLU A 400 17.06 -32.09 34.47
N ALA A 401 16.11 -31.89 33.57
CA ALA A 401 15.90 -32.79 32.42
C ALA A 401 17.14 -32.89 31.52
N TRP A 402 17.82 -31.75 31.30
CA TRP A 402 19.06 -31.68 30.53
C TRP A 402 20.25 -32.30 31.22
N LYS A 403 20.37 -32.11 32.53
CA LYS A 403 21.42 -32.71 33.36
C LYS A 403 21.36 -34.23 33.29
N ASN A 404 20.17 -34.81 33.31
CA ASN A 404 19.97 -36.26 33.17
C ASN A 404 20.47 -36.84 31.85
N THR A 405 20.75 -36.01 30.85
CA THR A 405 21.27 -36.46 29.54
C THR A 405 22.80 -36.45 29.48
N ASP A 406 23.51 -35.82 30.44
CA ASP A 406 24.97 -35.66 30.50
C ASP A 406 25.66 -35.10 29.23
N ARG A 407 24.88 -34.57 28.30
CA ARG A 407 25.34 -34.06 26.99
C ARG A 407 25.41 -32.54 26.91
N LEU A 408 24.99 -31.82 27.94
CA LEU A 408 24.92 -30.36 27.95
C LEU A 408 26.03 -29.75 28.80
N MET A 409 26.84 -28.90 28.17
CA MET A 409 27.92 -28.17 28.83
C MET A 409 27.44 -26.81 29.38
N LEU A 410 28.28 -26.19 30.22
CA LEU A 410 28.05 -24.88 30.84
C LEU A 410 27.54 -23.82 29.84
N HIS A 411 26.52 -23.08 30.27
CA HIS A 411 25.86 -22.05 29.47
C HIS A 411 26.70 -20.77 29.45
N ARG A 412 27.00 -20.23 28.26
CA ARG A 412 27.59 -18.88 28.12
C ARG A 412 26.49 -17.85 27.92
N LEU A 413 25.99 -17.29 29.02
CA LEU A 413 24.94 -16.28 29.03
C LEU A 413 25.59 -14.90 29.28
N GLY A 414 25.28 -13.92 28.42
CA GLY A 414 25.86 -12.58 28.50
C GLY A 414 24.83 -11.47 28.29
N GLY A 415 25.05 -10.32 28.92
CA GLY A 415 24.12 -9.19 28.90
C GLY A 415 23.01 -9.30 29.95
N ASP A 416 22.09 -8.35 29.93
CA ASP A 416 21.02 -8.22 30.92
C ASP A 416 19.64 -8.59 30.31
N PRO A 417 19.06 -9.75 30.68
CA PRO A 417 17.77 -10.20 30.14
C PRO A 417 16.59 -9.39 30.70
N CYS A 418 16.74 -8.72 31.84
CA CYS A 418 15.67 -7.95 32.48
C CYS A 418 15.27 -6.70 31.67
N GLN A 419 16.07 -6.30 30.69
CA GLN A 419 15.74 -5.20 29.77
C GLN A 419 14.77 -5.61 28.65
N LEU A 420 14.50 -6.92 28.51
CA LEU A 420 13.60 -7.52 27.52
C LEU A 420 12.21 -7.73 28.13
N SER A 421 11.15 -7.64 27.31
CA SER A 421 9.81 -7.97 27.79
C SER A 421 9.70 -9.44 28.23
N ILE A 422 8.76 -9.72 29.13
CA ILE A 422 8.45 -11.09 29.56
C ILE A 422 8.06 -11.97 28.37
N GLY A 423 7.30 -11.45 27.39
CA GLY A 423 6.94 -12.20 26.19
C GLY A 423 8.16 -12.62 25.37
N LEU A 424 9.12 -11.71 25.17
CA LEU A 424 10.36 -11.99 24.47
C LEU A 424 11.23 -13.00 25.24
N GLN A 425 11.30 -12.88 26.58
CA GLN A 425 12.02 -13.82 27.43
C GLN A 425 11.41 -15.23 27.35
N LEU A 426 10.08 -15.37 27.45
CA LEU A 426 9.37 -16.64 27.30
C LEU A 426 9.56 -17.25 25.91
N ALA A 427 9.43 -16.44 24.85
CA ALA A 427 9.66 -16.89 23.48
C ALA A 427 11.10 -17.40 23.27
N THR A 428 12.06 -16.75 23.92
CA THR A 428 13.47 -17.16 23.89
C THR A 428 13.67 -18.47 24.66
N TYR A 429 13.10 -18.60 25.85
CA TYR A 429 13.14 -19.83 26.66
C TYR A 429 12.60 -21.04 25.89
N ARG A 430 11.41 -20.91 25.29
CA ARG A 430 10.79 -21.94 24.43
C ARG A 430 11.67 -22.28 23.22
N SER A 431 12.24 -21.26 22.57
CA SER A 431 13.09 -21.48 21.40
C SER A 431 14.40 -22.19 21.75
N ILE A 432 15.00 -21.91 22.91
CA ILE A 432 16.16 -22.66 23.41
C ILE A 432 15.75 -24.09 23.74
N ALA A 433 14.65 -24.28 24.47
CA ALA A 433 14.15 -25.61 24.84
C ALA A 433 13.94 -26.50 23.61
N GLU A 434 13.29 -25.95 22.59
CA GLU A 434 12.98 -26.63 21.34
C GLU A 434 14.25 -26.91 20.51
N ALA A 435 15.16 -25.93 20.38
CA ALA A 435 16.41 -26.12 19.66
C ALA A 435 17.31 -27.18 20.32
N VAL A 436 17.41 -27.18 21.65
CA VAL A 436 18.19 -28.18 22.40
C VAL A 436 17.54 -29.56 22.28
N SER A 437 16.21 -29.65 22.39
CA SER A 437 15.49 -30.92 22.21
C SER A 437 15.71 -31.51 20.81
N LEU A 438 15.67 -30.68 19.76
CA LEU A 438 15.94 -31.11 18.39
C LEU A 438 17.35 -31.68 18.23
N LEU A 439 18.36 -30.99 18.76
CA LEU A 439 19.75 -31.43 18.70
C LEU A 439 20.01 -32.67 19.54
N LEU A 440 19.39 -32.81 20.71
CA LEU A 440 19.53 -34.02 21.54
C LEU A 440 18.95 -35.26 20.85
N GLN A 441 17.83 -35.10 20.13
CA GLN A 441 17.13 -36.19 19.44
C GLN A 441 17.82 -36.65 18.15
N HIS A 442 18.33 -35.71 17.34
CA HIS A 442 18.75 -36.01 15.97
C HIS A 442 20.27 -35.99 15.76
N GLU A 443 21.03 -35.35 16.65
CA GLU A 443 22.47 -35.18 16.48
C GLU A 443 23.24 -35.87 17.62
N PRO A 444 24.34 -36.58 17.34
CA PRO A 444 25.22 -37.13 18.37
C PRO A 444 26.31 -36.11 18.77
N GLY A 445 26.52 -35.94 20.09
CA GLY A 445 27.61 -35.12 20.64
C GLY A 445 27.20 -34.23 21.81
N GLN A 446 28.18 -33.52 22.38
CA GLN A 446 27.93 -32.53 23.42
C GLN A 446 27.40 -31.22 22.83
N ILE A 447 26.50 -30.56 23.55
CA ILE A 447 25.83 -29.32 23.13
C ILE A 447 26.27 -28.20 24.07
N HIS A 448 26.49 -27.02 23.50
CA HIS A 448 26.76 -25.79 24.24
C HIS A 448 25.77 -24.70 23.82
N ILE A 449 25.23 -23.99 24.81
CA ILE A 449 24.28 -22.90 24.63
C ILE A 449 24.99 -21.58 24.91
N SER A 450 24.85 -20.65 23.99
CA SER A 450 25.25 -19.26 24.18
C SER A 450 24.09 -18.32 23.93
N ALA A 451 23.89 -17.35 24.82
CA ALA A 451 22.89 -16.30 24.64
C ALA A 451 23.51 -14.95 24.97
N ARG A 452 23.23 -13.94 24.14
CA ARG A 452 23.70 -12.57 24.34
C ARG A 452 22.55 -11.61 24.14
N CYS A 453 22.18 -10.91 25.21
CA CYS A 453 21.26 -9.78 25.16
C CYS A 453 22.00 -8.53 24.68
N GLY A 454 21.33 -7.72 23.86
CA GLY A 454 21.92 -6.51 23.32
C GLY A 454 20.89 -5.55 22.76
N ARG A 455 21.41 -4.42 22.28
CA ARG A 455 20.63 -3.41 21.55
C ARG A 455 21.12 -3.41 20.11
N PHE A 456 20.20 -3.48 19.17
CA PHE A 456 20.51 -3.40 17.76
C PHE A 456 19.70 -2.27 17.14
N ARG A 457 20.38 -1.17 16.78
CA ARG A 457 19.75 0.08 16.31
C ARG A 457 18.72 0.63 17.32
N ARG A 458 17.43 0.62 16.98
CA ARG A 458 16.32 1.08 17.83
C ARG A 458 15.65 -0.05 18.63
N ASP A 459 16.01 -1.29 18.32
CA ASP A 459 15.34 -2.47 18.85
C ASP A 459 16.18 -3.12 19.96
N ARG A 460 15.50 -3.70 20.93
CA ARG A 460 16.12 -4.54 21.95
C ARG A 460 16.00 -5.99 21.48
N GLY A 461 16.98 -6.82 21.79
CA GLY A 461 16.91 -8.20 21.33
C GLY A 461 17.89 -9.12 22.01
N ILE A 462 17.75 -10.40 21.70
CA ILE A 462 18.61 -11.47 22.16
C ILE A 462 19.04 -12.32 20.98
N LEU A 463 20.35 -12.60 20.92
CA LEU A 463 20.93 -13.58 20.02
C LEU A 463 21.24 -14.83 20.81
N VAL A 464 20.63 -15.94 20.42
CA VAL A 464 20.89 -17.27 20.96
C VAL A 464 21.61 -18.08 19.90
N ALA A 465 22.63 -18.82 20.29
CA ALA A 465 23.25 -19.84 19.46
C ALA A 465 23.37 -21.15 20.25
N VAL A 466 22.73 -22.19 19.74
CA VAL A 466 22.84 -23.55 20.24
C VAL A 466 23.71 -24.32 19.26
N ALA A 467 24.83 -24.87 19.74
CA ALA A 467 25.87 -25.45 18.90
C ALA A 467 26.31 -26.81 19.43
N LEU A 468 26.69 -27.72 18.53
CA LEU A 468 27.50 -28.88 18.91
C LEU A 468 28.90 -28.41 19.34
N LEU A 469 29.54 -29.12 20.27
CA LEU A 469 30.90 -28.80 20.70
C LEU A 469 31.92 -29.08 19.58
N ASP A 470 31.69 -30.16 18.82
CA ASP A 470 32.53 -30.51 17.68
C ASP A 470 32.26 -29.54 16.52
N THR A 471 33.24 -28.69 16.24
CA THR A 471 33.18 -27.68 15.18
C THR A 471 33.35 -28.25 13.78
N ARG A 472 33.84 -29.50 13.65
CA ARG A 472 34.03 -30.18 12.37
C ARG A 472 32.79 -30.91 11.89
N ARG A 473 31.85 -31.21 12.80
CA ARG A 473 30.57 -31.83 12.45
C ARG A 473 29.57 -30.78 11.97
N HIS A 474 28.89 -31.09 10.88
CA HIS A 474 27.78 -30.31 10.38
C HIS A 474 26.48 -30.90 10.91
N LEU A 475 25.49 -30.03 11.15
CA LEU A 475 24.12 -30.47 11.40
C LEU A 475 23.61 -31.23 10.18
N SER A 476 22.87 -32.30 10.39
CA SER A 476 22.20 -33.00 9.28
C SER A 476 21.14 -32.10 8.64
N ASP A 477 20.89 -32.31 7.34
CA ASP A 477 19.88 -31.56 6.59
C ASP A 477 18.47 -31.72 7.19
N VAL A 478 18.17 -32.89 7.76
CA VAL A 478 16.92 -33.17 8.48
C VAL A 478 16.79 -32.30 9.73
N THR A 479 17.85 -32.21 10.54
CA THR A 479 17.85 -31.31 11.71
C THR A 479 17.73 -29.86 11.29
N MET A 480 18.39 -29.45 10.20
CA MET A 480 18.33 -28.06 9.70
C MET A 480 16.92 -27.68 9.23
N THR A 481 16.26 -28.55 8.48
CA THR A 481 14.89 -28.33 8.00
C THR A 481 13.89 -28.26 9.15
N LEU A 482 13.93 -29.22 10.08
CA LEU A 482 13.07 -29.21 11.28
C LEU A 482 13.30 -27.99 12.17
N ALA A 483 14.56 -27.57 12.35
CA ALA A 483 14.88 -26.38 13.12
C ALA A 483 14.30 -25.11 12.46
N LEU A 484 14.39 -25.00 11.13
CA LEU A 484 13.78 -23.89 10.40
C LEU A 484 12.26 -23.94 10.50
N GLU A 485 11.61 -25.08 10.26
CA GLU A 485 10.15 -25.20 10.32
C GLU A 485 9.58 -24.84 11.69
N ARG A 486 10.18 -25.36 12.77
CA ARG A 486 9.65 -25.17 14.13
C ARG A 486 9.97 -23.80 14.73
N LEU A 487 11.16 -23.26 14.47
CA LEU A 487 11.62 -22.03 15.13
C LEU A 487 11.26 -20.77 14.32
N THR A 488 11.10 -20.86 13.00
CA THR A 488 10.90 -19.68 12.15
C THR A 488 9.61 -18.95 12.49
N GLY A 489 8.50 -19.66 12.71
CA GLY A 489 7.21 -19.04 13.04
C GLY A 489 7.28 -18.13 14.27
N ARG A 490 7.95 -18.60 15.34
CA ARG A 490 8.14 -17.81 16.58
C ARG A 490 9.11 -16.65 16.36
N THR A 491 10.20 -16.86 15.62
CA THR A 491 11.15 -15.76 15.38
C THR A 491 10.57 -14.64 14.51
N LEU A 492 9.79 -14.96 13.49
CA LEU A 492 9.16 -13.96 12.62
C LEU A 492 8.15 -13.09 13.38
N ALA A 493 7.42 -13.66 14.35
CA ALA A 493 6.52 -12.90 15.23
C ALA A 493 7.25 -11.81 16.05
N TYR A 494 8.52 -12.03 16.36
CA TYR A 494 9.40 -11.08 17.06
C TYR A 494 10.41 -10.41 16.11
N GLY A 495 10.08 -10.26 14.81
CA GLY A 495 10.95 -9.57 13.84
C GLY A 495 12.36 -10.16 13.69
N GLY A 496 12.52 -11.41 14.11
CA GLY A 496 13.77 -12.13 14.24
C GLY A 496 14.08 -13.02 13.05
N THR A 497 15.19 -13.76 13.13
CA THR A 497 15.58 -14.74 12.10
C THR A 497 16.21 -15.98 12.71
N VAL A 498 16.02 -17.12 12.06
CA VAL A 498 16.73 -18.38 12.37
C VAL A 498 17.75 -18.64 11.27
N GLN A 499 18.97 -18.98 11.65
CA GLN A 499 20.02 -19.38 10.72
C GLN A 499 20.72 -20.63 11.23
N CYS A 500 20.62 -21.70 10.47
CA CYS A 500 21.43 -22.90 10.69
C CYS A 500 22.73 -22.76 9.89
N ARG A 501 23.89 -22.77 10.57
CA ARG A 501 25.21 -22.70 9.91
C ARG A 501 26.19 -23.68 10.53
N ARG A 502 26.71 -24.61 9.73
CA ARG A 502 27.67 -25.65 10.15
C ARG A 502 27.11 -26.47 11.31
N ASN A 503 27.62 -26.28 12.52
CA ASN A 503 27.26 -27.08 13.70
C ASN A 503 26.23 -26.41 14.64
N ARG A 504 25.69 -25.24 14.24
CA ARG A 504 24.93 -24.37 15.15
C ARG A 504 23.65 -23.82 14.55
N VAL A 505 22.65 -23.72 15.39
CA VAL A 505 21.39 -23.01 15.17
C VAL A 505 21.49 -21.66 15.86
N ARG A 506 21.41 -20.57 15.07
CA ARG A 506 21.39 -19.19 15.56
C ARG A 506 19.98 -18.66 15.47
N ILE A 507 19.50 -18.10 16.56
CA ILE A 507 18.14 -17.57 16.72
C ILE A 507 18.28 -16.13 17.17
N LEU A 508 17.82 -15.20 16.34
CA LEU A 508 17.72 -13.79 16.69
C LEU A 508 16.26 -13.48 16.97
N LEU A 509 15.98 -12.85 18.10
CA LEU A 509 14.66 -12.34 18.46
C LEU A 509 14.78 -10.86 18.79
N LEU A 510 13.91 -10.04 18.21
CA LEU A 510 13.90 -8.59 18.36
C LEU A 510 12.58 -8.11 18.94
N GLU A 511 12.62 -6.95 19.57
CA GLU A 511 11.43 -6.27 20.03
C GLU A 511 11.59 -4.77 19.78
N PRO A 512 10.62 -4.15 19.07
CA PRO A 512 10.59 -2.71 18.92
C PRO A 512 10.41 -2.09 20.30
N ARG A 513 11.23 -1.09 20.61
CA ARG A 513 11.09 -0.34 21.86
C ARG A 513 9.69 0.29 21.89
N PRO A 514 8.93 0.18 23.00
CA PRO A 514 7.74 1.02 23.13
C PRO A 514 8.20 2.47 23.13
N ASP A 515 7.77 3.23 22.12
CA ASP A 515 7.93 4.69 22.14
C ASP A 515 7.21 5.21 23.39
N VAL A 516 7.84 6.16 24.08
CA VAL A 516 7.38 6.70 25.36
C VAL A 516 5.94 7.28 25.27
N GLU A 517 5.45 7.55 24.06
CA GLU A 517 4.08 8.01 23.79
C GLU A 517 3.01 6.91 23.80
N THR A 518 3.30 5.67 23.35
CA THR A 518 2.29 4.59 23.31
C THR A 518 2.00 3.98 24.68
N ALA A 519 2.91 4.14 25.64
CA ALA A 519 2.71 3.72 27.03
C ALA A 519 1.62 4.52 27.77
N ARG A 520 1.18 5.68 27.26
CA ARG A 520 0.07 6.44 27.86
C ARG A 520 -1.32 5.91 27.51
N HIS A 521 -1.48 5.15 26.43
CA HIS A 521 -2.80 4.66 25.97
C HIS A 521 -3.17 3.24 26.44
N PHE A 522 -2.23 2.49 27.04
CA PHE A 522 -2.47 1.15 27.58
C PHE A 522 -2.49 1.10 29.13
N ARG A 523 -3.01 2.14 29.80
CA ARG A 523 -3.48 1.99 31.19
C ARG A 523 -4.89 1.42 31.17
N PHE A 524 -5.02 0.11 31.38
CA PHE A 524 -6.31 -0.47 31.77
C PHE A 524 -6.81 0.20 33.07
N PRO A 525 -8.10 0.52 33.19
CA PRO A 525 -8.65 1.07 34.42
C PRO A 525 -8.64 -0.02 35.49
N VAL A 526 -7.85 0.20 36.54
CA VAL A 526 -7.96 -0.55 37.79
C VAL A 526 -9.24 -0.08 38.47
N HIS A 527 -10.30 -0.89 38.41
CA HIS A 527 -11.47 -0.75 39.28
C HIS A 527 -11.50 -1.93 40.24
N GLY A 528 -11.36 -1.61 41.52
CA GLY A 528 -11.32 -2.58 42.61
C GLY A 528 -10.96 -1.93 43.94
N THR A 529 -11.57 -0.80 44.29
CA THR A 529 -11.54 -0.29 45.66
C THR A 529 -12.59 -1.04 46.46
N ALA A 530 -12.14 -2.02 47.23
CA ALA A 530 -12.91 -2.61 48.32
C ALA A 530 -13.23 -1.52 49.34
N THR A 531 -14.52 -1.23 49.51
CA THR A 531 -15.04 -0.40 50.60
C THR A 531 -15.31 -1.32 51.78
N THR A 532 -14.40 -1.31 52.75
CA THR A 532 -14.66 -1.75 54.12
C THR A 532 -15.61 -0.74 54.76
N THR A 533 -16.85 -1.16 55.01
CA THR A 533 -17.79 -0.44 55.86
C THR A 533 -17.73 -1.02 57.26
N ARG A 534 -17.59 -0.13 58.23
CA ARG A 534 -17.99 -0.28 59.61
C ARG A 534 -19.24 0.57 59.80
#